data_AF-A0A4V1T973-F1
#
_entry.id   AF-A0A4V1T973-F1
#
_cell.length_a   1.000
_cell.length_b   1.000
_cell.length_c   1.000
_cell.angle_alpha   90.00
_cell.angle_beta   90.00
_cell.angle_gamma   90.00
#
_symmetry.space_group_name_H-M   'P 1'
#
loop_
_entity.id
_entity.type
_entity.pdbx_description
1 polymer ?
#
loop_
_entity_poly.entity_id
_entity_poly.type
_entity_poly.pdbx_seq_one_letter_code
_entity_poly.pdbx_strand_id
1 'polypeptide(L)'
;MHIWPSLAGNLATVALIMSVWMHIQYKSYRLSKLQIKLGFGATMGLGAIASMLLAVQLVPGVYLDLRLSLVALAAIYGGPAAVLVTAPATLVARFLLGGAGAANGMLMILIVSGLGLAMYFFERNRLPRVIAVVLNGMVVGTLSF
;
A
#
# COMPACT_ATOMS: atom_id res chain seq x y z
N MET A 1 -21.87 21.17 -7.64
CA MET A 1 -20.53 20.55 -7.49
C MET A 1 -20.58 19.15 -8.09
N HIS A 2 -19.81 18.87 -9.14
CA HIS A 2 -19.75 17.53 -9.72
C HIS A 2 -18.74 16.69 -8.91
N ILE A 3 -19.21 16.05 -7.84
CA ILE A 3 -18.41 15.17 -6.96
C ILE A 3 -17.89 13.95 -7.74
N TRP A 4 -18.73 13.43 -8.65
CA TRP A 4 -18.49 12.17 -9.35
C TRP A 4 -17.29 12.20 -10.32
N PRO A 5 -17.12 13.22 -11.20
CA PRO A 5 -15.95 13.32 -12.06
C PRO A 5 -14.61 13.44 -11.31
N SER A 6 -14.58 14.13 -10.17
CA SER A 6 -13.35 14.30 -9.39
C SER A 6 -12.91 12.99 -8.71
N LEU A 7 -13.85 12.20 -8.19
CA LEU A 7 -13.57 10.87 -7.66
C LEU A 7 -13.11 9.90 -8.76
N ALA A 8 -13.77 9.93 -9.92
CA ALA A 8 -13.36 9.16 -11.09
C ALA A 8 -11.95 9.55 -11.55
N GLY A 9 -11.61 10.84 -11.55
CA GLY A 9 -10.27 11.33 -11.86
C GLY A 9 -9.21 10.80 -10.90
N ASN A 10 -9.48 10.82 -9.59
CA ASN A 10 -8.58 10.27 -8.58
C ASN A 10 -8.30 8.78 -8.81
N LEU A 11 -9.36 7.98 -9.02
CA LEU A 11 -9.26 6.57 -9.34
C LEU A 11 -8.47 6.32 -10.64
N ALA A 12 -8.75 7.08 -11.69
CA ALA A 12 -8.07 6.96 -12.97
C ALA A 12 -6.58 7.26 -12.86
N THR A 13 -6.19 8.33 -12.13
CA THR A 13 -4.79 8.67 -11.89
C THR A 13 -4.07 7.57 -11.13
N VAL A 14 -4.68 7.04 -10.07
CA VAL A 14 -4.09 5.93 -9.30
C VAL A 14 -3.97 4.65 -10.15
N ALA A 15 -4.98 4.34 -10.96
CA ALA A 15 -4.96 3.20 -11.88
C ALA A 15 -3.87 3.33 -12.95
N LEU A 16 -3.66 4.53 -13.50
CA LEU A 16 -2.58 4.81 -14.44
C LEU A 16 -1.21 4.63 -13.80
N ILE A 17 -1.02 5.18 -12.59
CA ILE A 17 0.23 5.03 -11.83
C ILE A 17 0.52 3.55 -11.56
N MET A 18 -0.50 2.77 -11.16
CA MET A 18 -0.40 1.32 -11.00
C MET A 18 -0.06 0.60 -12.30
N SER A 19 -0.71 0.96 -13.41
CA SER A 19 -0.45 0.37 -14.73
C SER A 19 0.99 0.61 -15.18
N VAL A 20 1.51 1.83 -15.00
CA VAL A 20 2.91 2.17 -15.29
C VAL A 20 3.86 1.31 -14.46
N TRP A 21 3.60 1.16 -13.16
CA TRP A 21 4.41 0.27 -12.31
C TRP A 21 4.38 -1.18 -12.81
N MET A 22 3.22 -1.72 -13.16
CA MET A 22 3.11 -3.10 -13.65
C MET A 22 3.91 -3.33 -14.94
N HIS A 23 4.01 -2.33 -15.81
CA HIS A 23 4.84 -2.44 -17.01
C HIS A 23 6.34 -2.34 -16.68
N ILE A 24 6.72 -1.47 -15.75
CA ILE A 24 8.11 -1.32 -15.30
C ILE A 24 8.59 -2.58 -14.58
N GLN A 25 7.78 -3.14 -13.66
CA GLN A 25 8.15 -4.34 -12.92
C GLN A 25 8.36 -5.53 -13.86
N TYR A 26 7.53 -5.66 -14.90
CA TYR A 26 7.63 -6.75 -15.87
C TYR A 26 8.93 -6.69 -16.66
N LYS A 27 9.42 -5.50 -17.01
CA LYS A 27 10.72 -5.33 -17.68
C LYS A 27 11.91 -5.40 -16.73
N SER A 28 11.69 -5.43 -15.41
CA SER A 28 12.73 -5.29 -14.39
C SER A 28 13.37 -6.61 -13.93
N TYR A 29 13.49 -7.60 -14.81
CA TYR A 29 14.11 -8.91 -14.50
C TYR A 29 15.55 -8.82 -13.96
N ARG A 30 16.26 -7.70 -14.18
CA ARG A 30 17.64 -7.47 -13.73
C ARG A 30 17.75 -6.76 -12.36
N LEU A 31 16.66 -6.27 -11.79
CA LEU A 31 16.71 -5.53 -10.52
C LEU A 31 16.72 -6.47 -9.32
N SER A 32 17.41 -6.07 -8.26
CA SER A 32 17.36 -6.81 -6.99
C SER A 32 15.98 -6.71 -6.36
N LYS A 33 15.63 -7.69 -5.51
CA LYS A 33 14.36 -7.69 -4.77
C LYS A 33 14.17 -6.40 -3.94
N LEU A 34 15.25 -5.80 -3.46
CA LEU A 34 15.20 -4.54 -2.71
C LEU A 34 14.85 -3.36 -3.62
N GLN A 35 15.47 -3.27 -4.80
CA GLN A 35 15.20 -2.21 -5.78
C GLN A 35 13.74 -2.24 -6.26
N ILE A 36 13.18 -3.44 -6.51
CA ILE A 36 11.78 -3.58 -6.90
C ILE A 36 10.86 -3.10 -5.77
N LYS A 37 11.15 -3.43 -4.51
CA LYS A 37 10.35 -2.98 -3.35
C LYS A 37 10.44 -1.47 -3.13
N LEU A 38 11.62 -0.89 -3.26
CA LEU A 38 11.82 0.57 -3.15
C LEU A 38 11.10 1.29 -4.29
N GLY A 39 11.21 0.79 -5.52
CA GLY A 39 10.47 1.31 -6.67
C GLY A 39 8.96 1.24 -6.46
N PHE A 40 8.46 0.10 -5.97
CA PHE A 40 7.03 -0.07 -5.66
C PHE A 40 6.58 0.95 -4.61
N GLY A 41 7.35 1.11 -3.53
CA GLY A 41 7.08 2.10 -2.50
C GLY A 41 7.09 3.54 -3.01
N ALA A 42 8.04 3.88 -3.88
CA ALA A 42 8.09 5.19 -4.54
C ALA A 42 6.84 5.43 -5.39
N THR A 43 6.41 4.43 -6.18
CA THR A 43 5.21 4.56 -7.00
C THR A 43 3.93 4.69 -6.16
N MET A 44 3.81 3.91 -5.08
CA MET A 44 2.69 4.06 -4.14
C MET A 44 2.69 5.45 -3.48
N GLY A 45 3.87 5.97 -3.14
CA GLY A 45 4.03 7.32 -2.58
C GLY A 45 3.59 8.41 -3.56
N LEU A 46 4.04 8.33 -4.82
CA LEU A 46 3.61 9.25 -5.89
C LEU A 46 2.09 9.17 -6.13
N GLY A 47 1.54 7.96 -6.14
CA GLY A 47 0.09 7.76 -6.23
C GLY A 47 -0.66 8.39 -5.07
N ALA A 48 -0.13 8.25 -3.84
CA ALA A 48 -0.75 8.83 -2.66
C ALA A 48 -0.76 10.36 -2.74
N ILE A 49 0.35 10.97 -3.15
CA ILE A 49 0.46 12.42 -3.36
C ILE A 49 -0.54 12.89 -4.44
N ALA A 50 -0.56 12.24 -5.60
CA ALA A 50 -1.50 12.56 -6.68
C ALA A 50 -2.96 12.43 -6.20
N SER A 51 -3.24 11.42 -5.39
CA SER A 51 -4.56 11.21 -4.80
C SER A 51 -4.94 12.33 -3.82
N MET A 52 -4.01 12.86 -3.03
CA MET A 52 -4.27 14.01 -2.16
C MET A 52 -4.56 15.29 -2.94
N LEU A 53 -3.90 15.49 -4.09
CA LEU A 53 -4.13 16.64 -4.96
C LEU A 53 -5.51 16.60 -5.64
N LEU A 54 -6.02 15.39 -5.89
CA LEU A 54 -7.35 15.13 -6.44
C LEU A 54 -8.39 14.83 -5.35
N ALA A 55 -8.13 15.23 -4.10
CA ALA A 55 -9.03 14.96 -3.00
C ALA A 55 -10.32 15.74 -3.13
N VAL A 56 -11.45 15.07 -2.89
CA VAL A 56 -12.78 15.66 -3.01
C VAL A 56 -13.27 16.06 -1.63
N GLN A 57 -13.65 17.32 -1.47
CA GLN A 57 -14.25 17.79 -0.23
C GLN A 57 -15.72 17.35 -0.16
N LEU A 58 -16.06 16.50 0.82
CA LEU A 58 -17.43 16.03 1.04
C LEU A 58 -18.21 16.98 1.94
N VAL A 59 -17.56 17.47 2.99
CA VAL A 59 -18.07 18.40 3.99
C VAL A 59 -16.93 19.38 4.31
N PRO A 60 -17.18 20.64 4.72
CA PRO A 60 -16.11 21.56 5.09
C PRO A 60 -15.10 20.91 6.05
N GLY A 61 -13.83 20.84 5.61
CA GLY A 61 -12.73 20.21 6.36
C GLY A 61 -12.55 18.69 6.18
N VAL A 62 -13.50 17.97 5.56
CA VAL A 62 -13.42 16.51 5.31
C VAL A 62 -13.15 16.23 3.84
N TYR A 63 -12.00 15.62 3.57
CA TYR A 63 -11.53 15.27 2.22
C TYR A 63 -11.51 13.76 2.05
N LEU A 64 -12.07 13.27 0.95
CA LEU A 64 -12.02 11.87 0.54
C LEU A 64 -10.99 11.69 -0.59
N ASP A 65 -10.11 10.71 -0.40
CA ASP A 65 -9.11 10.29 -1.38
C ASP A 65 -8.63 8.84 -1.11
N LEU A 66 -7.66 8.37 -1.90
CA LEU A 66 -7.15 7.00 -1.90
C LEU A 66 -5.78 6.87 -1.20
N ARG A 67 -5.31 7.90 -0.49
CA ARG A 67 -3.94 7.91 0.09
C ARG A 67 -3.69 6.72 1.01
N LEU A 68 -4.67 6.40 1.88
CA LEU A 68 -4.52 5.35 2.89
C LEU A 68 -4.52 3.98 2.23
N SER A 69 -5.29 3.79 1.17
CA SER A 69 -5.28 2.58 0.36
C SER A 69 -3.89 2.34 -0.24
N LEU A 70 -3.25 3.36 -0.78
CA LEU A 70 -1.91 3.24 -1.40
C LEU A 70 -0.81 3.00 -0.37
N VAL A 71 -0.88 3.65 0.79
CA VAL A 71 0.01 3.37 1.92
C VAL A 71 -0.17 1.94 2.42
N ALA A 72 -1.41 1.46 2.53
CA ALA A 72 -1.71 0.09 2.92
C ALA A 72 -1.14 -0.92 1.91
N LEU A 73 -1.32 -0.69 0.62
CA LEU A 73 -0.78 -1.56 -0.44
C LEU A 73 0.76 -1.61 -0.39
N ALA A 74 1.43 -0.47 -0.19
CA ALA A 74 2.87 -0.42 0.01
C ALA A 74 3.32 -1.27 1.21
N ALA A 75 2.59 -1.17 2.32
CA ALA A 75 2.90 -1.89 3.55
C ALA A 75 2.66 -3.40 3.44
N ILE A 76 1.50 -3.80 2.94
CA ILE A 76 1.09 -5.21 2.84
C ILE A 76 1.90 -5.95 1.77
N TYR A 77 2.11 -5.36 0.59
CA TYR A 77 2.76 -6.07 -0.52
C TYR A 77 4.25 -5.73 -0.67
N GLY A 78 4.63 -4.49 -0.41
CA GLY A 78 6.02 -4.04 -0.51
C GLY A 78 6.86 -4.31 0.74
N GLY A 79 6.21 -4.45 1.91
CA GLY A 79 6.85 -4.68 3.19
C GLY A 79 7.69 -3.48 3.67
N PRO A 80 8.62 -3.70 4.62
CA PRO A 80 9.37 -2.62 5.28
C PRO A 80 10.11 -1.69 4.31
N ALA A 81 10.75 -2.25 3.28
CA ALA A 81 11.50 -1.46 2.31
C ALA A 81 10.62 -0.49 1.52
N ALA A 82 9.41 -0.90 1.12
CA ALA A 82 8.49 -0.02 0.42
C ALA A 82 7.95 1.08 1.35
N VAL A 83 7.58 0.73 2.59
CA VAL A 83 7.05 1.67 3.59
C VAL A 83 8.06 2.75 3.95
N LEU A 84 9.35 2.41 4.02
CA LEU A 84 10.42 3.38 4.27
C LEU A 84 10.48 4.50 3.22
N VAL A 85 9.93 4.29 2.03
CA VAL A 85 9.83 5.32 0.99
C VAL A 85 8.42 5.93 0.96
N THR A 86 7.38 5.10 0.98
CA THR A 86 5.99 5.54 0.83
C THR A 86 5.53 6.40 1.99
N ALA A 87 5.74 5.97 3.24
CA ALA A 87 5.21 6.65 4.40
C ALA A 87 5.83 8.04 4.60
N PRO A 88 7.17 8.23 4.53
CA PRO A 88 7.77 9.56 4.62
C PRO A 88 7.31 10.50 3.50
N ALA A 89 7.28 10.03 2.24
CA ALA A 89 6.82 10.84 1.11
C ALA A 89 5.37 11.31 1.32
N THR A 90 4.50 10.41 1.78
CA THR A 90 3.08 10.70 2.04
C THR A 90 2.89 11.62 3.24
N LEU A 91 3.68 11.45 4.32
CA LEU A 91 3.65 12.31 5.51
C LEU A 91 4.10 13.72 5.19
N VAL A 92 5.22 13.88 4.48
CA VAL A 92 5.73 15.20 4.08
C VAL A 92 4.71 15.91 3.19
N ALA A 93 4.17 15.23 2.18
CA ALA A 93 3.15 15.81 1.32
C ALA A 93 1.90 16.22 2.10
N ARG A 94 1.46 15.40 3.07
CA ARG A 94 0.32 15.75 3.92
C ARG A 94 0.63 16.95 4.81
N PHE A 95 1.81 17.01 5.40
CA PHE A 95 2.22 18.14 6.23
C PHE A 95 2.19 19.45 5.43
N LEU A 96 2.72 19.44 4.20
CA LEU A 96 2.74 20.61 3.32
C LEU A 96 1.34 21.08 2.88
N LEU A 97 0.38 20.16 2.68
CA LEU A 97 -1.00 20.51 2.32
C LEU A 97 -1.79 21.16 3.48
N GLY A 98 -1.39 20.92 4.73
CA GLY A 98 -2.03 21.50 5.91
C GLY A 98 -3.52 21.15 6.07
N GLY A 99 -4.25 22.01 6.78
CA GLY A 99 -5.69 21.89 7.06
C GLY A 99 -6.03 21.36 8.46
N ALA A 100 -7.26 21.61 8.91
CA ALA A 100 -7.72 21.25 10.27
C ALA A 100 -7.60 19.74 10.60
N GLY A 101 -7.64 18.87 9.58
CA GLY A 101 -7.46 17.42 9.70
C GLY A 101 -6.04 16.93 9.39
N ALA A 102 -5.02 17.78 9.37
CA ALA A 102 -3.65 17.38 9.03
C ALA A 102 -3.06 16.41 10.05
N ALA A 103 -3.15 16.73 11.34
CA ALA A 103 -2.63 15.89 12.43
C ALA A 103 -3.29 14.50 12.44
N ASN A 104 -4.62 14.44 12.34
CA ASN A 104 -5.35 13.18 12.26
C ASN A 104 -4.97 12.38 11.01
N GLY A 105 -4.81 13.05 9.85
CA GLY A 105 -4.36 12.40 8.62
C GLY A 105 -2.96 11.79 8.74
N MET A 106 -2.03 12.46 9.41
CA MET A 106 -0.68 11.94 9.67
C MET A 106 -0.71 10.72 10.61
N LEU A 107 -1.51 10.78 11.68
CA LEU A 107 -1.72 9.66 12.60
C LEU A 107 -2.26 8.42 11.86
N MET A 108 -3.25 8.61 10.99
CA MET A 108 -3.82 7.52 10.19
C MET A 108 -2.80 6.91 9.22
N ILE A 109 -1.93 7.72 8.61
CA ILE A 109 -0.83 7.19 7.77
C ILE A 109 0.09 6.28 8.59
N LEU A 110 0.45 6.68 9.81
CA LEU A 110 1.29 5.87 10.70
C LEU A 110 0.59 4.59 11.13
N ILE A 111 -0.68 4.65 11.53
CA ILE A 111 -1.48 3.49 11.94
C ILE A 111 -1.61 2.50 10.77
N VAL A 112 -2.00 2.97 9.59
CA VAL A 112 -2.17 2.11 8.41
C VAL A 112 -0.84 1.50 7.97
N SER A 113 0.25 2.26 8.03
CA SER A 113 1.60 1.73 7.77
C SER A 113 1.97 0.62 8.75
N GLY A 114 1.72 0.84 10.05
CA GLY A 114 1.99 -0.13 11.11
C GLY A 114 1.15 -1.40 10.97
N LEU A 115 -0.17 -1.26 10.76
CA LEU A 115 -1.08 -2.38 10.55
C LEU A 115 -0.75 -3.17 9.29
N GLY A 116 -0.42 -2.47 8.19
CA GLY A 116 -0.01 -3.12 6.94
C GLY A 116 1.30 -3.89 7.09
N LEU A 117 2.28 -3.35 7.82
CA LEU A 117 3.51 -4.07 8.15
C LEU A 117 3.27 -5.25 9.08
N ALA A 118 2.39 -5.11 10.06
CA ALA A 118 1.99 -6.23 10.92
C ALA A 118 1.41 -7.36 10.06
N MET A 119 0.48 -7.05 9.15
CA MET A 119 -0.07 -8.03 8.20
C MET A 119 1.02 -8.67 7.33
N TYR A 120 1.95 -7.88 6.79
CA TYR A 120 3.10 -8.38 6.03
C TYR A 120 3.92 -9.42 6.81
N PHE A 121 4.21 -9.17 8.08
CA PHE A 121 4.95 -10.11 8.93
C PHE A 121 4.11 -11.32 9.35
N PHE A 122 2.82 -11.14 9.63
CA PHE A 122 1.92 -12.24 9.95
C PHE A 122 1.78 -13.23 8.79
N GLU A 123 1.63 -12.74 7.56
CA GLU A 123 1.56 -13.58 6.36
C GLU A 123 2.88 -14.30 6.10
N ARG A 124 4.02 -13.61 6.30
CA ARG A 124 5.35 -14.21 6.14
C ARG A 124 5.65 -15.29 7.19
N ASN A 125 5.12 -15.15 8.40
CA ASN A 125 5.30 -16.12 9.49
C ASN A 125 4.30 -17.29 9.43
N ARG A 126 3.25 -17.22 8.59
CA ARG A 126 2.34 -18.33 8.29
C ARG A 126 2.91 -19.33 7.27
N LEU A 127 4.16 -19.13 6.82
CA LEU A 127 4.92 -20.01 5.92
C LEU A 127 5.69 -21.18 6.59
N PRO A 128 5.27 -21.78 7.72
CA PRO A 128 5.54 -23.20 7.97
C PRO A 128 4.33 -24.09 7.61
N ARG A 129 3.42 -23.62 6.74
CA ARG A 129 2.29 -24.42 6.27
C ARG A 129 2.72 -25.63 5.42
N VAL A 130 3.89 -25.58 4.75
CA VAL A 130 4.38 -26.72 3.95
C VAL A 130 4.81 -27.89 4.84
N ILE A 131 5.50 -27.61 5.96
CA ILE A 131 5.89 -28.65 6.93
C ILE A 131 4.65 -29.17 7.67
N ALA A 132 3.70 -28.29 8.02
CA ALA A 132 2.43 -28.70 8.61
C ALA A 132 1.56 -29.54 7.64
N VAL A 133 1.60 -29.27 6.33
CA VAL A 133 0.91 -30.06 5.30
C VAL A 133 1.61 -31.41 5.10
N VAL A 134 2.94 -31.47 5.12
CA VAL A 134 3.70 -32.73 5.05
C VAL A 134 3.46 -33.59 6.29
N LEU A 135 3.47 -33.00 7.50
CA LEU A 135 3.20 -33.70 8.75
C LEU A 135 1.74 -34.21 8.81
N ASN A 136 0.76 -33.41 8.40
CA ASN A 136 -0.63 -33.87 8.32
C ASN A 136 -0.80 -34.96 7.24
N GLY A 137 -0.09 -34.87 6.10
CA GLY A 137 -0.08 -35.91 5.08
C GLY A 137 0.50 -37.24 5.58
N MET A 138 1.57 -37.19 6.39
CA MET A 138 2.16 -38.38 7.01
C MET A 138 1.21 -39.03 8.03
N VAL A 139 0.49 -38.24 8.83
CA VAL A 139 -0.47 -38.75 9.83
C VAL A 139 -1.70 -39.39 9.19
N VAL A 140 -2.19 -38.84 8.07
CA VAL A 140 -3.33 -39.44 7.33
C VAL A 140 -2.89 -40.70 6.57
N GLY A 141 -1.64 -40.75 6.09
CA GLY A 141 -1.07 -41.92 5.43
C GLY A 141 -0.88 -43.14 6.34
N THR A 142 -0.57 -42.94 7.62
CA THR A 142 -0.39 -44.05 8.59
C THR A 142 -1.70 -44.57 9.18
N LEU A 143 -2.80 -43.84 9.06
CA LEU A 143 -4.15 -44.26 9.48
C LEU A 143 -4.96 -44.96 8.37
N SER A 144 -4.35 -45.13 7.19
CA SER A 144 -4.94 -45.85 6.06
C SER A 144 -4.30 -47.25 5.93
N PHE A 145 -4.50 -48.10 6.94
CA PHE A 145 -4.25 -49.54 6.88
C PHE A 145 -5.40 -50.28 7.58
#